data_AF-A0A7G8AD66-F1
#
_entry.id   AF-A0A7G8AD66-F1
#
_cell.length_a   1.000
_cell.length_b   1.000
_cell.length_c   1.000
_cell.angle_alpha   90.00
_cell.angle_beta   90.00
_cell.angle_gamma   90.00
#
_symmetry.space_group_name_H-M   'P 1'
#
loop_
_entity.id
_entity.type
_entity.pdbx_description
1 polymer ?
#
loop_
_entity_poly.entity_id
_entity_poly.type
_entity_poly.pdbx_seq_one_letter_code
_entity_poly.pdbx_strand_id
1 'polypeptide(L)'
;MLKAREDSKLSTAITQLQKDFPGAIARQVSRTNTCSTTTITAAKLKERGLPDLTVWNTAWTVDAVTSNQVTISYTIDSTDTNAAADLATALNQSNNIVKNSATATGNTKVTVAYRCN
;
A
#
# COMPACT_ATOMS: atom_id res chain seq x y z
N MET A 1 -21.13 -0.44 16.75
CA MET A 1 -21.07 0.08 15.36
C MET A 1 -19.70 0.65 14.99
N LEU A 2 -18.99 1.41 15.85
CA LEU A 2 -17.65 1.93 15.53
C LEU A 2 -16.62 0.82 15.24
N LYS A 3 -16.56 -0.22 16.07
CA LYS A 3 -15.62 -1.36 15.87
C LYS A 3 -15.80 -2.04 14.51
N ALA A 4 -17.03 -2.40 14.15
CA ALA A 4 -17.32 -3.01 12.84
C ALA A 4 -16.95 -2.11 11.64
N ARG A 5 -16.99 -0.78 11.80
CA ARG A 5 -16.53 0.15 10.76
C ARG A 5 -15.01 0.13 10.63
N GLU A 6 -14.27 0.12 11.74
CA GLU A 6 -12.81 0.02 11.70
C GLU A 6 -12.35 -1.35 11.17
N ASP A 7 -13.02 -2.44 11.55
CA ASP A 7 -12.74 -3.77 11.00
C ASP A 7 -12.95 -3.80 9.47
N SER A 8 -14.02 -3.15 8.98
CA SER A 8 -14.30 -3.04 7.55
C SER A 8 -13.24 -2.20 6.81
N LYS A 9 -12.79 -1.09 7.41
CA LYS A 9 -11.69 -0.29 6.86
C LYS A 9 -10.39 -1.11 6.81
N LEU A 10 -10.05 -1.81 7.88
CA LEU A 10 -8.86 -2.66 7.93
C LEU A 10 -8.89 -3.74 6.82
N SER A 11 -10.01 -4.44 6.67
CA SER A 11 -10.20 -5.42 5.60
C SER A 11 -10.05 -4.81 4.19
N THR A 12 -10.58 -3.60 4.02
CA THR A 12 -10.46 -2.86 2.75
C THR A 12 -9.02 -2.42 2.48
N ALA A 13 -8.31 -1.92 3.50
CA ALA A 13 -6.90 -1.54 3.40
C ALA A 13 -6.01 -2.75 3.06
N ILE A 14 -6.26 -3.91 3.68
CA ILE A 14 -5.59 -5.18 3.34
C ILE A 14 -5.81 -5.49 1.86
N THR A 15 -7.04 -5.39 1.37
CA THR A 15 -7.37 -5.68 -0.03
C THR A 15 -6.63 -4.73 -0.98
N GLN A 16 -6.65 -3.42 -0.70
CA GLN A 16 -5.94 -2.44 -1.51
C GLN A 16 -4.44 -2.76 -1.57
N LEU A 17 -3.82 -2.96 -0.42
CA LEU A 17 -2.38 -3.19 -0.33
C LEU A 17 -1.96 -4.58 -0.84
N GLN A 18 -2.82 -5.60 -0.82
CA GLN A 18 -2.46 -6.93 -1.32
C GLN A 18 -2.83 -7.17 -2.79
N LYS A 19 -3.71 -6.36 -3.38
CA LYS A 19 -4.20 -6.59 -4.75
C LYS A 19 -4.10 -5.35 -5.63
N ASP A 20 -4.65 -4.23 -5.18
CA ASP A 20 -4.78 -3.05 -6.03
C ASP A 20 -3.42 -2.39 -6.28
N PHE A 21 -2.64 -2.15 -5.23
CA PHE A 21 -1.28 -1.60 -5.32
C PHE A 21 -0.34 -2.45 -6.18
N PRO A 22 -0.15 -3.75 -5.91
CA PRO A 22 0.71 -4.58 -6.75
C PRO A 22 0.18 -4.67 -8.19
N GLY A 23 -1.14 -4.73 -8.39
CA GLY A 23 -1.74 -4.73 -9.73
C GLY A 23 -1.51 -3.44 -10.51
N ALA A 24 -1.60 -2.27 -9.86
CA ALA A 24 -1.32 -0.98 -10.48
C ALA A 24 0.16 -0.82 -10.84
N ILE A 25 1.07 -1.27 -9.96
CA ILE A 25 2.52 -1.29 -10.20
C ILE A 25 2.83 -2.19 -11.39
N ALA A 26 2.32 -3.43 -11.40
CA ALA A 26 2.54 -4.37 -12.50
C ALA A 26 2.06 -3.80 -13.84
N ARG A 27 0.84 -3.24 -13.90
CA ARG A 27 0.33 -2.59 -15.12
C ARG A 27 1.21 -1.44 -15.59
N GLN A 28 1.73 -0.63 -14.67
CA GLN A 28 2.58 0.48 -15.01
C GLN A 28 3.95 0.00 -15.53
N VAL A 29 4.57 -0.98 -14.86
CA VAL A 29 5.84 -1.56 -15.31
C VAL A 29 5.69 -2.24 -16.66
N SER A 30 4.63 -3.02 -16.90
CA SER A 30 4.38 -3.64 -18.21
C SER A 30 4.20 -2.60 -19.32
N ARG A 31 3.68 -1.42 -19.00
CA ARG A 31 3.49 -0.34 -19.98
C ARG A 31 4.80 0.38 -20.30
N THR A 32 5.65 0.61 -19.31
CA THR A 32 6.88 1.40 -19.47
C THR A 32 8.13 0.56 -19.68
N ASN A 33 8.06 -0.76 -19.47
CA ASN A 33 9.19 -1.68 -19.40
C ASN A 33 10.30 -1.21 -18.45
N THR A 34 9.95 -0.43 -17.42
CA THR A 34 10.93 0.17 -16.50
C THR A 34 10.26 0.47 -15.15
N CYS A 35 10.95 0.10 -14.07
CA CYS A 35 10.63 0.53 -12.71
C CYS A 35 11.63 1.58 -12.24
N SER A 36 11.21 2.84 -12.21
CA SER A 36 12.04 3.96 -11.78
C SER A 36 11.20 5.02 -11.10
N THR A 37 11.86 5.96 -10.44
CA THR A 37 11.21 7.12 -9.81
C THR A 37 10.42 7.99 -10.79
N THR A 38 10.70 7.90 -12.10
CA THR A 38 9.99 8.66 -13.14
C THR A 38 8.80 7.91 -13.70
N THR A 39 8.83 6.57 -13.74
CA THR A 39 7.75 5.74 -14.28
C THR A 39 6.75 5.31 -13.21
N ILE A 40 7.20 5.15 -11.97
CA ILE A 40 6.38 4.82 -10.80
C ILE A 40 6.25 6.06 -9.92
N THR A 41 5.18 6.81 -10.14
CA THR A 41 4.78 7.95 -9.30
C THR A 41 3.36 7.76 -8.81
N ALA A 42 2.99 8.44 -7.72
CA ALA A 42 1.62 8.37 -7.20
C ALA A 42 0.59 8.73 -8.28
N ALA A 43 0.83 9.79 -9.07
CA ALA A 43 -0.04 10.18 -10.17
C ALA A 43 -0.21 9.05 -11.20
N LYS A 44 0.89 8.39 -11.60
CA LYS A 44 0.81 7.29 -12.57
C LYS A 44 0.08 6.08 -12.03
N LEU A 45 0.27 5.73 -10.76
CA LEU A 45 -0.45 4.60 -10.15
C LEU A 45 -1.95 4.92 -9.95
N LYS A 46 -2.31 6.17 -9.68
CA LYS A 46 -3.72 6.64 -9.66
C LYS A 46 -4.38 6.53 -11.03
N GLU A 47 -3.68 6.94 -12.09
CA GLU A 47 -4.16 6.72 -13.46
C GLU A 47 -4.39 5.21 -13.76
N ARG A 48 -3.69 4.29 -13.05
CA ARG A 48 -3.86 2.83 -13.14
C ARG A 48 -4.91 2.25 -12.18
N GLY A 49 -5.71 3.09 -11.53
CA GLY A 49 -6.88 2.67 -10.75
C GLY A 49 -6.66 2.65 -9.23
N LEU A 50 -5.55 3.17 -8.72
CA LEU A 50 -5.43 3.40 -7.28
C LEU A 50 -6.26 4.61 -6.83
N PRO A 51 -6.88 4.55 -5.64
CA PRO A 51 -7.63 5.67 -5.10
C PRO A 51 -6.70 6.84 -4.75
N ASP A 52 -7.26 8.05 -4.70
CA ASP A 52 -6.51 9.24 -4.29
C ASP A 52 -6.11 9.24 -2.81
N LEU A 53 -6.97 8.63 -1.98
CA LEU A 53 -6.87 8.57 -0.53
C LEU A 53 -6.98 7.13 -0.04
N THR A 54 -6.54 6.90 1.18
CA THR A 54 -6.74 5.65 1.93
C THR A 54 -8.20 5.52 2.38
N VAL A 55 -8.54 4.35 2.94
CA VAL A 55 -9.85 4.11 3.58
C VAL A 55 -10.10 5.00 4.81
N TRP A 56 -9.06 5.67 5.31
CA TRP A 56 -9.12 6.64 6.40
C TRP A 56 -9.09 8.10 5.90
N ASN A 57 -9.31 8.34 4.60
CA ASN A 57 -9.30 9.67 3.98
C ASN A 57 -7.96 10.42 4.11
N THR A 58 -6.87 9.69 4.25
CA THR A 58 -5.51 10.25 4.29
C THR A 58 -4.76 9.96 2.98
N ALA A 59 -3.69 10.71 2.69
CA ALA A 59 -2.91 10.49 1.47
C ALA A 59 -1.85 9.40 1.65
N TRP A 60 -1.70 8.51 0.67
CA TRP A 60 -0.57 7.59 0.57
C TRP A 60 0.53 8.15 -0.34
N THR A 61 1.76 7.66 -0.19
CA THR A 61 2.93 8.14 -0.95
C THR A 61 3.74 6.99 -1.55
N VAL A 62 4.46 7.29 -2.62
CA VAL A 62 5.58 6.46 -3.11
C VAL A 62 6.84 7.00 -2.46
N ASP A 63 7.43 6.23 -1.55
CA ASP A 63 8.58 6.68 -0.74
C ASP A 63 9.91 6.43 -1.44
N ALA A 64 10.03 5.28 -2.09
CA ALA A 64 11.25 4.87 -2.77
C ALA A 64 10.91 4.00 -3.98
N VAL A 65 11.70 4.15 -5.04
CA VAL A 65 11.65 3.28 -6.21
C VAL A 65 13.07 2.89 -6.57
N THR A 66 13.30 1.59 -6.69
CA THR A 66 14.51 0.99 -7.24
C THR A 66 14.16 0.27 -8.54
N SER A 67 15.15 -0.28 -9.23
CA SER A 67 14.91 -1.08 -10.45
C SER A 67 13.98 -2.28 -10.22
N ASN A 68 13.92 -2.81 -9.00
CA ASN A 68 13.21 -4.06 -8.70
C ASN A 68 12.11 -3.92 -7.66
N GLN A 69 12.03 -2.79 -6.93
CA GLN A 69 11.05 -2.60 -5.87
C GLN A 69 10.50 -1.18 -5.77
N VAL A 70 9.26 -1.08 -5.32
CA VAL A 70 8.55 0.15 -4.99
C VAL A 70 8.14 0.11 -3.53
N THR A 71 8.47 1.14 -2.76
CA THR A 71 8.04 1.29 -1.37
C THR A 71 6.90 2.30 -1.30
N ILE A 72 5.78 1.88 -0.71
CA ILE A 72 4.59 2.69 -0.52
C ILE A 72 4.41 2.96 0.98
N SER A 73 4.07 4.20 1.31
CA SER A 73 3.58 4.57 2.64
C SER A 73 2.07 4.75 2.61
N TYR A 74 1.36 3.91 3.36
CA TYR A 74 -0.09 3.96 3.52
C TYR A 74 -0.40 4.55 4.90
N THR A 75 -0.91 5.77 4.92
CA THR A 75 -1.25 6.50 6.15
C THR A 75 -2.56 6.00 6.76
N ILE A 76 -2.65 6.08 8.08
CA ILE A 76 -3.75 5.53 8.88
C ILE A 76 -4.22 6.61 9.84
N ASP A 77 -5.53 6.85 9.85
CA ASP A 77 -6.24 7.68 10.83
C ASP A 77 -7.37 6.85 11.45
N SER A 78 -6.96 5.80 12.16
CA SER A 78 -7.86 4.83 12.79
C SER A 78 -8.05 5.19 14.26
N THR A 79 -9.28 5.05 14.75
CA THR A 79 -9.56 5.09 16.19
C THR A 79 -9.14 3.82 16.91
N ASP A 80 -8.84 2.75 16.18
CA ASP A 80 -8.23 1.53 16.73
C ASP A 80 -6.71 1.70 16.80
N THR A 81 -6.15 1.66 18.02
CA THR A 81 -4.73 1.88 18.29
C THR A 81 -3.80 0.81 17.71
N ASN A 82 -4.34 -0.33 17.29
CA ASN A 82 -3.57 -1.46 16.75
C ASN A 82 -3.68 -1.60 15.22
N ALA A 83 -4.49 -0.78 14.56
CA ALA A 83 -4.79 -0.92 13.13
C ALA A 83 -3.54 -1.03 12.25
N ALA A 84 -2.51 -0.22 12.50
CA ALA A 84 -1.26 -0.29 11.74
C ALA A 84 -0.49 -1.61 11.97
N ALA A 85 -0.42 -2.07 13.22
CA ALA A 85 0.27 -3.30 13.58
C ALA A 85 -0.45 -4.53 13.01
N ASP A 86 -1.78 -4.56 13.09
CA ASP A 86 -2.61 -5.63 12.55
C ASP A 86 -2.52 -5.66 11.01
N LEU A 87 -2.53 -4.49 10.36
CA LEU A 87 -2.35 -4.37 8.92
C LEU A 87 -0.98 -4.89 8.49
N ALA A 88 0.10 -4.47 9.16
CA ALA A 88 1.46 -4.95 8.86
C ALA A 88 1.58 -6.47 9.05
N THR A 89 0.97 -7.02 10.10
CA THR A 89 0.93 -8.46 10.38
C THR A 89 0.22 -9.22 9.26
N ALA A 90 -0.98 -8.77 8.87
CA ALA A 90 -1.75 -9.39 7.79
C ALA A 90 -1.03 -9.30 6.43
N LEU A 91 -0.35 -8.18 6.16
CA LEU A 91 0.40 -7.98 4.92
C LEU A 91 1.61 -8.90 4.83
N ASN A 92 2.35 -9.11 5.92
CA ASN A 92 3.51 -10.01 5.93
C ASN A 92 3.15 -11.50 5.80
N GLN A 93 1.87 -11.86 5.88
CA GLN A 93 1.36 -13.19 5.52
C GLN A 93 1.05 -13.32 4.02
N SER A 94 1.07 -12.23 3.27
CA SER A 94 0.78 -12.20 1.83
C SER A 94 2.00 -12.53 0.97
N ASN A 95 1.76 -13.20 -0.15
CA ASN A 95 2.79 -13.43 -1.19
C ASN A 95 2.85 -12.30 -2.24
N ASN A 96 1.94 -11.32 -2.16
CA ASN A 96 1.83 -10.23 -3.15
C ASN A 96 2.68 -9.00 -2.79
N ILE A 97 3.40 -9.05 -1.66
CA ILE A 97 4.35 -8.03 -1.24
C ILE A 97 5.75 -8.64 -1.14
N VAL A 98 6.78 -7.80 -1.02
CA VAL A 98 8.10 -8.28 -0.62
C VAL A 98 8.00 -8.85 0.79
N LYS A 99 8.45 -10.10 0.97
CA LYS A 99 8.37 -10.83 2.24
C LYS A 99 8.93 -10.00 3.39
N ASN A 100 8.19 -9.91 4.49
CA ASN A 100 8.55 -9.17 5.71
C ASN A 100 8.84 -7.67 5.49
N SER A 101 8.34 -7.05 4.42
CA SER A 101 8.56 -5.63 4.15
C SER A 101 7.54 -4.71 4.83
N ALA A 102 6.37 -5.22 5.21
CA ALA A 102 5.33 -4.38 5.79
C ALA A 102 5.72 -3.99 7.23
N THR A 103 5.86 -2.69 7.49
CA THR A 103 6.30 -2.15 8.79
C THR A 103 5.35 -1.06 9.25
N ALA A 104 4.83 -1.19 10.47
CA ALA A 104 4.03 -0.15 11.12
C ALA A 104 4.93 0.93 11.73
N THR A 105 4.60 2.21 11.54
CA THR A 105 5.24 3.34 12.22
C THR A 105 4.24 3.97 13.17
N GLY A 106 4.27 3.52 14.43
CA GLY A 106 3.18 3.77 15.38
C GLY A 106 1.84 3.32 14.79
N ASN A 107 0.76 4.03 15.14
CA ASN A 107 -0.56 3.82 14.55
C ASN A 107 -0.93 4.84 13.47
N THR A 108 0.09 5.40 12.79
CA THR A 108 -0.10 6.50 11.82
C THR A 108 0.13 6.07 10.39
N LYS A 109 0.84 4.96 10.17
CA LYS A 109 1.30 4.55 8.86
C LYS A 109 1.76 3.09 8.83
N VAL A 110 1.56 2.45 7.69
CA VAL A 110 2.26 1.22 7.30
C VAL A 110 3.05 1.47 6.03
N THR A 111 4.33 1.14 6.04
CA THR A 111 5.19 1.13 4.85
C THR A 111 5.26 -0.29 4.30
N VAL A 112 5.13 -0.47 2.99
CA VAL A 112 5.11 -1.78 2.32
C VAL A 112 5.97 -1.72 1.06
N ALA A 113 6.76 -2.76 0.78
CA ALA A 113 7.50 -2.88 -0.46
C ALA A 113 6.85 -3.88 -1.41
N TYR A 114 6.81 -3.53 -2.70
CA TYR A 114 6.30 -4.32 -3.80
C TYR A 114 7.40 -4.61 -4.80
N ARG A 115 7.30 -5.75 -5.47
CA ARG A 115 8.16 -6.10 -6.59
C ARG A 115 7.69 -5.41 -7.87
N CYS A 116 8.64 -5.02 -8.71
CA CYS A 116 8.35 -4.50 -10.04
C CYS A 116 8.27 -5.60 -11.12
N ASN A 117 8.70 -6.82 -10.79
CA ASN A 117 8.84 -7.96 -11.69
C ASN A 117 7.71 -8.99 -11.55
#